data_AF-K1ZAE4-F1
#
_entry.id   AF-K1ZAE4-F1
#
_cell.length_a   1.000
_cell.length_b   1.000
_cell.length_c   1.000
_cell.angle_alpha   90.00
_cell.angle_beta   90.00
_cell.angle_gamma   90.00
#
_symmetry.space_group_name_H-M   'P 1'
#
loop_
_entity.id
_entity.type
_entity.pdbx_description
1 polymer ?
#
loop_
_entity_poly.entity_id
_entity_poly.type
_entity_poly.pdbx_seq_one_letter_code
_entity_poly.pdbx_strand_id
1 'polypeptide(L)'
;MKQPHLVPLCRQAIEVLKDLHTVTGSGQYLFPNPRCRLKPMSDNAILAALRGMGYTTDEMTGHGFRAMARTIMDEVLGIRPDFIEHQLAHAVHDPLGRAYNRTSHLLERRKMMQQWADYLDNL
;
A
#
# COMPACT_ATOMS: atom_id res chain seq x y z
N MET A 1 11.09 21.01 -1.72
CA MET A 1 9.98 20.19 -2.27
C MET A 1 10.08 18.79 -1.69
N LYS A 2 8.99 18.21 -1.16
CA LYS A 2 8.98 16.78 -0.81
C LYS A 2 9.19 15.98 -2.10
N GLN A 3 10.12 15.04 -2.10
CA GLN A 3 10.29 14.16 -3.26
C GLN A 3 9.03 13.28 -3.42
N PRO A 4 8.52 13.09 -4.65
CA PRO A 4 7.42 12.17 -4.89
C PRO A 4 7.74 10.76 -4.39
N HIS A 5 6.82 10.15 -3.65
CA HIS A 5 6.94 8.77 -3.20
C HIS A 5 6.38 7.83 -4.26
N LEU A 6 7.27 7.16 -5.01
CA LEU A 6 6.88 6.18 -6.02
C LEU A 6 6.58 4.83 -5.35
N VAL A 7 5.44 4.23 -5.69
CA VAL A 7 4.94 2.96 -5.15
C VAL A 7 4.68 2.01 -6.33
N PRO A 8 5.54 1.02 -6.59
CA PRO A 8 5.25 -0.03 -7.57
C PRO A 8 3.99 -0.79 -7.18
N LEU A 9 3.17 -1.10 -8.17
CA LEU A 9 1.98 -1.94 -8.02
C LEU A 9 2.23 -3.32 -8.64
N CYS A 10 1.71 -4.36 -8.01
CA CYS A 10 1.61 -5.69 -8.58
C CYS A 10 0.50 -5.78 -9.64
N ARG A 11 0.50 -6.85 -10.44
CA ARG A 11 -0.56 -7.10 -11.42
C ARG A 11 -1.95 -7.14 -10.77
N GLN A 12 -2.10 -7.81 -9.63
CA GLN A 12 -3.35 -7.96 -8.89
C GLN A 12 -3.93 -6.59 -8.49
N ALA A 13 -3.10 -5.70 -7.94
CA ALA A 13 -3.54 -4.34 -7.59
C ALA A 13 -3.96 -3.54 -8.83
N ILE A 14 -3.27 -3.71 -9.96
CA ILE A 14 -3.65 -3.06 -11.22
C ILE A 14 -5.02 -3.56 -11.70
N GLU A 15 -5.30 -4.86 -11.62
CA GLU A 15 -6.60 -5.41 -12.00
C GLU A 15 -7.73 -4.86 -11.10
N VAL A 16 -7.53 -4.84 -9.78
CA VAL A 16 -8.50 -4.21 -8.84
C VAL A 16 -8.75 -2.74 -9.20
N LEU A 17 -7.72 -1.99 -9.60
CA LEU A 17 -7.88 -0.59 -10.02
C LEU A 17 -8.60 -0.45 -11.36
N LYS A 18 -8.42 -1.37 -12.30
CA LYS A 18 -9.16 -1.40 -13.57
C LYS A 18 -10.63 -1.69 -13.33
N ASP A 19 -10.95 -2.66 -12.48
CA ASP A 19 -12.32 -2.97 -12.08
C ASP A 19 -12.99 -1.76 -11.42
N LEU A 20 -12.27 -1.13 -10.47
CA LEU A 20 -12.74 0.10 -9.83
C LEU A 20 -12.97 1.24 -10.84
N HIS A 21 -12.12 1.36 -11.86
CA HIS A 21 -12.26 2.38 -12.89
C HIS A 21 -13.58 2.27 -13.67
N THR A 22 -14.15 1.07 -13.81
CA THR A 22 -15.48 0.90 -14.44
C THR A 22 -16.60 1.56 -13.64
N VAL A 23 -16.41 1.74 -12.32
CA VAL A 23 -17.39 2.32 -11.39
C VAL A 23 -17.12 3.80 -11.15
N THR A 24 -15.85 4.19 -10.95
CA THR A 24 -15.48 5.56 -10.52
C THR A 24 -14.76 6.39 -11.58
N GLY A 25 -14.38 5.78 -12.71
CA GLY A 25 -13.45 6.35 -13.70
C GLY A 25 -13.89 7.62 -14.42
N SER A 26 -15.16 8.01 -14.31
CA SER A 26 -15.67 9.27 -14.86
C SER A 26 -15.32 10.51 -14.02
N GLY A 27 -14.66 10.34 -12.87
CA GLY A 27 -14.34 11.41 -11.92
C GLY A 27 -12.84 11.59 -11.68
N GLN A 28 -12.49 12.61 -10.89
CA GLN A 28 -11.09 12.92 -10.56
C GLN A 28 -10.49 11.94 -9.53
N TYR A 29 -11.30 11.45 -8.60
CA TYR A 29 -10.83 10.63 -7.48
C TYR A 29 -11.05 9.15 -7.72
N LEU A 30 -10.03 8.34 -7.43
CA LEU A 30 -10.11 6.88 -7.45
C LEU A 30 -11.18 6.36 -6.47
N PHE A 31 -11.17 6.93 -5.25
CA PHE A 31 -12.14 6.70 -4.20
C PHE A 31 -12.89 8.01 -3.91
N PRO A 32 -14.00 8.29 -4.63
CA PRO A 32 -14.79 9.50 -4.41
C PRO A 32 -15.65 9.39 -3.15
N ASN A 33 -16.03 10.53 -2.57
CA ASN A 33 -17.02 10.57 -1.51
C ASN A 33 -18.41 10.16 -2.08
N PRO A 34 -19.13 9.22 -1.42
CA PRO A 34 -20.42 8.74 -1.92
C PRO A 34 -21.50 9.83 -2.06
N ARG A 35 -21.44 10.87 -1.22
CA ARG A 35 -22.41 11.98 -1.23
C ARG A 35 -22.02 13.12 -2.16
N CYS A 36 -20.73 13.25 -2.49
CA CYS A 36 -20.22 14.32 -3.36
C CYS A 36 -18.99 13.84 -4.13
N ARG A 37 -19.18 13.43 -5.39
CA ARG A 37 -18.10 12.85 -6.23
C ARG A 37 -16.95 13.81 -6.55
N LEU A 38 -17.11 15.10 -6.25
CA LEU A 38 -16.08 16.14 -6.37
C LEU A 38 -15.14 16.21 -5.16
N LYS A 39 -15.30 15.34 -4.17
CA LYS A 39 -14.44 15.23 -3.00
C LYS A 39 -13.90 13.82 -2.87
N PRO A 40 -12.69 13.64 -2.30
CA PRO A 40 -12.19 12.31 -1.99
C PRO A 40 -13.01 11.69 -0.84
N MET A 41 -12.96 10.37 -0.78
CA MET A 41 -13.40 9.58 0.37
C MET A 41 -12.73 10.11 1.66
N SER A 42 -13.46 10.08 2.78
CA SER A 42 -12.90 10.48 4.07
C SER A 42 -12.00 9.38 4.66
N ASP A 43 -11.04 9.76 5.49
CA ASP A 43 -10.13 8.83 6.17
C ASP A 43 -10.89 7.76 6.98
N ASN A 44 -12.03 8.13 7.57
CA ASN A 44 -12.86 7.21 8.36
C ASN A 44 -13.67 6.20 7.53
N ALA A 45 -13.76 6.36 6.21
CA ALA A 45 -14.60 5.50 5.38
C ALA A 45 -14.09 4.05 5.37
N ILE A 46 -12.78 3.83 5.32
CA ILE A 46 -12.19 2.48 5.37
C ILE A 46 -12.49 1.83 6.73
N LEU A 47 -12.37 2.58 7.83
CA LEU A 47 -12.72 2.08 9.15
C LEU A 47 -14.21 1.71 9.23
N ALA A 48 -15.10 2.60 8.76
CA ALA A 48 -16.53 2.34 8.73
C ALA A 48 -16.88 1.09 7.88
N ALA A 49 -16.22 0.90 6.74
CA ALA A 49 -16.38 -0.29 5.92
C ALA A 49 -15.96 -1.57 6.66
N LEU A 50 -14.81 -1.56 7.35
CA LEU A 50 -14.37 -2.69 8.18
C LEU A 50 -15.37 -3.02 9.29
N ARG A 51 -15.90 -2.01 9.99
CA ARG A 51 -16.95 -2.21 11.02
C ARG A 51 -18.23 -2.78 10.41
N GLY A 52 -18.61 -2.33 9.23
CA GLY A 52 -19.75 -2.86 8.49
C GLY A 52 -19.59 -4.33 8.07
N MET A 53 -18.35 -4.80 7.87
CA MET A 53 -18.02 -6.19 7.59
C MET A 53 -17.89 -7.07 8.84
N GLY A 54 -18.07 -6.51 10.04
CA GLY A 54 -18.03 -7.25 11.30
C GLY A 54 -16.67 -7.29 12.00
N TYR A 55 -15.63 -6.71 11.41
CA TYR A 55 -14.36 -6.55 12.13
C TYR A 55 -14.53 -5.50 13.23
N THR A 56 -13.89 -5.72 14.38
CA THR A 56 -13.81 -4.78 15.50
C THR A 56 -12.57 -3.89 15.41
N THR A 57 -12.52 -2.85 16.25
CA THR A 57 -11.39 -1.91 16.30
C THR A 57 -10.08 -2.56 16.71
N ASP A 58 -10.16 -3.60 17.54
CA ASP A 58 -9.00 -4.32 18.02
C ASP A 58 -8.53 -5.43 17.06
N GLU A 59 -9.38 -5.84 16.11
CA GLU A 59 -9.03 -6.83 15.09
C GLU A 59 -8.32 -6.23 13.88
N MET A 60 -8.86 -5.14 13.30
CA MET A 60 -8.28 -4.59 12.06
C MET A 60 -8.58 -3.11 11.83
N THR A 61 -7.58 -2.39 11.31
CA THR A 61 -7.66 -0.99 10.88
C THR A 61 -6.85 -0.77 9.60
N GLY A 62 -6.96 0.40 8.97
CA GLY A 62 -6.10 0.78 7.83
C GLY A 62 -4.60 0.72 8.16
N HIS A 63 -4.22 1.11 9.38
CA HIS A 63 -2.83 0.99 9.85
C HIS A 63 -2.45 -0.47 10.14
N GLY A 64 -3.42 -1.28 10.61
CA GLY A 64 -3.24 -2.72 10.83
C GLY A 64 -2.80 -3.47 9.58
N PHE A 65 -3.41 -3.20 8.42
CA PHE A 65 -3.00 -3.80 7.15
C PHE A 65 -1.54 -3.52 6.80
N ARG A 66 -1.07 -2.31 7.10
CA ARG A 66 0.30 -1.89 6.81
C ARG A 66 1.31 -2.58 7.74
N ALA A 67 0.99 -2.67 9.03
CA ALA A 67 1.82 -3.40 10.00
C ALA A 67 1.89 -4.89 9.65
N MET A 68 0.74 -5.51 9.35
CA MET A 68 0.63 -6.89 8.92
C MET A 68 1.47 -7.16 7.66
N ALA A 69 1.34 -6.33 6.62
CA ALA A 69 2.09 -6.47 5.38
C ALA A 69 3.61 -6.35 5.62
N ARG A 70 4.05 -5.42 6.49
CA ARG A 70 5.46 -5.27 6.87
C ARG A 70 5.99 -6.54 7.54
N THR A 71 5.26 -7.06 8.52
CA THR A 71 5.66 -8.26 9.27
C THR A 71 5.73 -9.48 8.35
N ILE A 72 4.70 -9.74 7.53
CA ILE A 72 4.70 -10.91 6.65
C ILE A 72 5.77 -10.82 5.57
N MET A 73 5.98 -9.65 4.97
CA MET A 73 7.04 -9.47 3.98
C MET A 73 8.44 -9.73 4.58
N ASP A 74 8.68 -9.32 5.83
CA ASP A 74 9.94 -9.57 6.53
C ASP A 74 10.07 -11.04 6.96
N GLU A 75 9.15 -11.52 7.80
CA GLU A 75 9.30 -12.79 8.52
C GLU A 75 8.96 -14.02 7.67
N VAL A 76 8.02 -13.91 6.72
CA VAL A 76 7.56 -15.06 5.91
C VAL A 76 8.21 -15.06 4.54
N LEU A 77 8.28 -13.90 3.88
CA LEU A 77 8.82 -13.80 2.53
C LEU A 77 10.33 -13.52 2.49
N GLY A 78 10.95 -13.21 3.63
CA GLY A 78 12.39 -12.97 3.74
C GLY A 78 12.86 -11.75 2.94
N ILE A 79 11.97 -10.76 2.74
CA ILE A 79 12.29 -9.57 1.97
C ILE A 79 13.23 -8.68 2.77
N ARG A 80 14.25 -8.12 2.09
CA ARG A 80 15.18 -7.17 2.70
C ARG A 80 14.41 -5.99 3.34
N PRO A 81 14.57 -5.73 4.65
CA PRO A 81 13.74 -4.75 5.36
C PRO A 81 13.75 -3.36 4.74
N ASP A 82 14.89 -2.89 4.23
CA ASP A 82 15.01 -1.60 3.57
C ASP A 82 14.10 -1.45 2.33
N PHE A 83 13.83 -2.52 1.57
CA PHE A 83 12.86 -2.47 0.46
C PHE A 83 11.45 -2.23 0.99
N ILE A 84 11.10 -2.88 2.09
CA ILE A 84 9.83 -2.72 2.78
C ILE A 84 9.71 -1.28 3.31
N GLU A 85 10.72 -0.79 4.03
CA GLU A 85 10.74 0.57 4.56
C GLU A 85 10.65 1.64 3.44
N HIS A 86 11.35 1.43 2.32
CA HIS A 86 11.23 2.26 1.12
C HIS A 86 9.86 2.15 0.45
N GLN A 87 9.14 1.04 0.55
CA GLN A 87 7.76 0.94 0.07
C GLN A 87 6.81 1.72 0.96
N LEU A 88 7.07 1.67 2.26
CA LEU A 88 6.29 2.28 3.30
C LEU A 88 6.52 3.80 3.41
N ALA A 89 7.45 4.40 2.67
CA ALA A 89 7.84 5.81 2.82
C ALA A 89 8.44 6.13 4.21
N HIS A 90 8.93 5.11 4.90
CA HIS A 90 9.69 5.30 6.12
C HIS A 90 11.09 5.82 5.77
N ALA A 91 11.63 6.69 6.62
CA ALA A 91 13.01 7.14 6.46
C ALA A 91 13.92 5.95 6.79
N VAL A 92 14.60 5.40 5.78
CA VAL A 92 15.60 4.35 5.99
C VAL A 92 16.84 5.01 6.61
N HIS A 93 17.16 4.62 7.83
CA HIS A 93 18.37 5.07 8.51
C HIS A 93 19.59 4.40 7.85
N ASP A 94 20.51 5.20 7.32
CA ASP A 94 21.74 4.72 6.67
C ASP A 94 22.93 4.89 7.62
N PRO A 95 23.53 3.80 8.15
CA PRO A 95 24.71 3.85 9.02
C PRO A 95 25.95 4.44 8.33
N LEU A 96 26.01 4.44 6.99
CA LEU A 96 27.12 4.97 6.18
C LEU A 96 26.85 6.40 5.66
N GLY A 97 25.76 7.02 6.13
CA GLY A 97 25.34 8.37 5.77
C GLY A 97 24.54 8.43 4.46
N ARG A 98 23.61 9.38 4.38
CA ARG A 98 22.66 9.64 3.26
C ARG A 98 23.25 9.69 1.84
N ALA A 99 24.57 9.59 1.68
CA ALA A 99 25.27 9.60 0.41
C ALA A 99 25.08 8.29 -0.38
N TYR A 100 24.90 7.14 0.29
CA TYR A 100 24.77 5.84 -0.40
C TYR A 100 23.33 5.45 -0.73
N ASN A 101 22.33 5.93 0.05
CA ASN A 101 20.93 5.58 -0.17
C ASN A 101 20.24 6.39 -1.30
N ARG A 102 20.93 6.57 -2.43
CA ARG A 102 20.39 7.21 -3.65
C ARG A 102 19.53 6.28 -4.50
N THR A 103 19.51 4.98 -4.20
CA THR A 103 18.78 4.00 -4.99
C THR A 103 17.38 3.79 -4.42
N SER A 104 16.37 4.25 -5.15
CA SER A 104 14.95 4.01 -4.83
C SER A 104 14.51 2.54 -4.86
N HIS A 105 15.44 1.62 -5.21
CA HIS A 105 15.26 0.17 -5.34
C HIS A 105 14.03 -0.23 -6.14
N LEU A 106 13.60 0.57 -7.12
CA LEU A 106 12.32 0.40 -7.82
C LEU A 106 12.18 -0.97 -8.51
N LEU A 107 13.25 -1.52 -9.09
CA LEU A 107 13.21 -2.84 -9.71
C LEU A 107 12.96 -3.94 -8.68
N GLU A 108 13.66 -3.90 -7.55
CA GLU A 108 13.50 -4.88 -6.48
C GLU A 108 12.18 -4.71 -5.74
N ARG A 109 11.73 -3.47 -5.50
CA ARG A 109 10.40 -3.19 -4.94
C ARG A 109 9.28 -3.65 -5.85
N ARG A 110 9.46 -3.62 -7.18
CA ARG A 110 8.50 -4.21 -8.12
C ARG A 110 8.40 -5.73 -7.96
N LYS A 111 9.54 -6.42 -7.85
CA LYS A 111 9.57 -7.88 -7.59
C LYS A 111 8.94 -8.20 -6.24
N MET A 112 9.30 -7.46 -5.20
CA MET A 112 8.74 -7.57 -3.86
C MET A 112 7.22 -7.44 -3.86
N MET A 113 6.68 -6.39 -4.48
CA MET A 113 5.23 -6.18 -4.54
C MET A 113 4.52 -7.29 -5.32
N GLN A 114 5.16 -7.84 -6.36
CA GLN A 114 4.60 -8.98 -7.08
C GLN A 114 4.61 -10.25 -6.21
N GLN A 115 5.73 -10.56 -5.54
CA GLN A 115 5.84 -11.71 -4.64
C GLN A 115 4.84 -11.61 -3.47
N TRP A 116 4.65 -10.41 -2.91
CA TRP A 116 3.63 -10.16 -1.89
C TRP A 116 2.23 -10.52 -2.39
N ALA A 117 1.88 -10.06 -3.59
CA ALA A 117 0.57 -10.34 -4.15
C ALA A 117 0.38 -11.82 -4.51
N ASP A 118 1.41 -12.45 -5.08
CA ASP A 118 1.39 -13.88 -5.41
C ASP A 118 1.29 -14.74 -4.13
N TYR A 119 1.86 -14.31 -3.00
CA TYR A 119 1.67 -14.97 -1.70
C TYR A 119 0.21 -14.90 -1.24
N LEU A 120 -0.43 -13.74 -1.33
CA LEU A 120 -1.83 -13.56 -0.91
C LEU A 120 -2.81 -14.42 -1.72
N ASP A 121 -2.56 -14.60 -3.02
CA ASP A 121 -3.39 -15.45 -3.89
C ASP A 121 -3.28 -16.95 -3.55
N ASN A 122 -2.27 -17.36 -2.76
CA ASN A 122 -2.01 -18.75 -2.37
C ASN A 122 -2.38 -19.07 -0.90
N LEU A 123 -3.01 -18.13 -0.19
CA LEU A 123 -3.55 -18.34 1.17
C LEU A 123 -4.91 -19.04 1.13
#